data_AF-A0A0C2IHK1-F1
#
_entry.id   AF-A0A0C2IHK1-F1
#
_cell.length_a   1.000
_cell.length_b   1.000
_cell.length_c   1.000
_cell.angle_alpha   90.00
_cell.angle_beta   90.00
_cell.angle_gamma   90.00
#
_symmetry.space_group_name_H-M   'P 1'
#
loop_
_entity.id
_entity.type
_entity.pdbx_description
1 polymer ?
#
loop_
_entity_poly.entity_id
_entity_poly.type
_entity_poly.pdbx_seq_one_letter_code
_entity_poly.pdbx_strand_id
1 'polypeptide(L)'
;MACRLCGSSKESLPHILNACLVNKSMQTARHNRVIKTLLGNYHPGPNTTIRENKKYIKDCPLRHDILIRTNEDGDEDFLIDVIVSYDHEENLIEAMKSKIMKFNPLATLHMEKYGKPLRILPLVVGFLG
;
A
#
# COMPACT_ATOMS: atom_id res chain seq x y z
N MET A 1 3.95 3.14 -30.21
CA MET A 1 5.40 3.21 -29.95
C MET A 1 5.66 2.67 -28.56
N ALA A 2 6.58 1.71 -28.42
CA ALA A 2 6.99 1.19 -27.12
C ALA A 2 7.81 2.25 -26.34
N CYS A 3 7.86 2.12 -25.02
CA CYS A 3 8.65 3.00 -24.16
C CYS A 3 10.11 2.99 -24.57
N ARG A 4 10.67 4.18 -24.82
CA ARG A 4 12.07 4.33 -25.20
C ARG A 4 13.04 3.97 -24.09
N LEU A 5 12.58 3.98 -22.83
CA LEU A 5 13.40 3.65 -21.66
C LEU A 5 13.44 2.15 -21.38
N CYS A 6 12.29 1.46 -21.35
CA CYS A 6 12.22 0.05 -20.95
C CYS A 6 11.70 -0.91 -22.02
N GLY A 7 11.21 -0.42 -23.16
CA GLY A 7 10.73 -1.24 -24.28
C GLY A 7 9.45 -2.05 -24.03
N SER A 8 8.87 -2.05 -22.83
CA SER A 8 7.85 -3.03 -22.42
C SER A 8 6.40 -2.68 -22.79
N SER A 9 6.04 -1.41 -22.80
CA SER A 9 4.64 -0.96 -23.00
C SER A 9 4.59 0.37 -23.74
N LYS A 10 3.40 0.81 -24.17
CA LYS A 10 3.22 2.09 -24.85
C LYS A 10 3.80 3.22 -23.99
N GLU A 11 4.62 4.07 -24.60
CA GLU A 11 5.17 5.22 -23.89
C GLU A 11 4.05 6.19 -23.51
N SER A 12 3.98 6.54 -22.23
CA SER A 12 3.08 7.53 -21.67
C SER A 12 3.62 8.01 -20.33
N LEU A 13 3.19 9.19 -19.86
CA LEU A 13 3.55 9.66 -18.52
C LEU A 13 3.12 8.68 -17.42
N PRO A 14 1.88 8.14 -17.40
CA PRO A 14 1.49 7.10 -16.44
C PRO A 14 2.44 5.90 -16.46
N HIS A 15 2.86 5.44 -17.64
CA HIS A 15 3.82 4.34 -17.72
C HIS A 15 5.18 4.71 -17.13
N ILE A 16 5.76 5.84 -17.56
CA ILE A 16 7.09 6.29 -17.13
C ILE A 16 7.14 6.45 -15.60
N LEU A 17 6.08 7.00 -15.01
CA LEU A 17 6.04 7.34 -13.60
C LEU A 17 5.61 6.18 -12.71
N ASN A 18 4.65 5.34 -13.14
CA ASN A 18 4.07 4.29 -12.29
C ASN A 18 4.63 2.89 -12.52
N ALA A 19 5.07 2.57 -13.75
CA ALA A 19 5.29 1.17 -14.16
C ALA A 19 6.64 0.91 -14.84
N CYS A 20 7.33 1.95 -15.32
CA CYS A 20 8.59 1.79 -16.03
C CYS A 20 9.68 1.23 -15.10
N LEU A 21 10.26 0.10 -15.50
CA LEU A 21 11.27 -0.61 -14.70
C LEU A 21 12.53 0.23 -14.45
N VAL A 22 12.89 1.11 -15.39
CA VAL A 22 14.02 2.03 -15.26
C VAL A 22 13.84 2.99 -14.07
N ASN A 23 12.60 3.39 -13.79
CA ASN A 23 12.26 4.32 -12.71
C ASN A 23 11.88 3.62 -11.39
N LYS A 24 12.00 2.29 -11.32
CA LYS A 24 11.56 1.51 -10.15
C LYS A 24 12.25 1.92 -8.85
N SER A 25 13.54 2.27 -8.90
CA SER A 25 14.28 2.74 -7.72
C SER A 25 13.72 4.06 -7.18
N MET A 26 13.41 5.01 -8.06
CA MET A 26 12.79 6.29 -7.71
C MET A 26 11.37 6.10 -7.17
N GLN A 27 10.56 5.25 -7.80
CA GLN A 27 9.22 4.89 -7.33
C GLN A 27 9.29 4.31 -5.90
N THR A 28 10.20 3.36 -5.68
CA THR A 28 10.43 2.75 -4.36
C THR A 28 10.89 3.78 -3.33
N ALA A 29 11.77 4.71 -3.71
CA ALA A 29 12.25 5.76 -2.80
C ALA A 29 11.14 6.71 -2.36
N ARG A 30 10.22 7.07 -3.28
CA ARG A 30 9.05 7.91 -2.98
C ARG A 30 8.06 7.18 -2.08
N HIS A 31 7.74 5.93 -2.42
CA HIS A 31 6.92 5.05 -1.61
C HIS A 31 7.46 4.94 -0.17
N ASN A 32 8.75 4.66 -0.01
CA ASN A 32 9.39 4.55 1.29
C ASN A 32 9.41 5.89 2.05
N ARG A 33 9.48 7.03 1.35
CA ARG A 33 9.40 8.35 1.98
C ARG A 33 8.02 8.57 2.60
N VAL A 34 6.95 8.22 1.89
CA VAL A 34 5.58 8.33 2.41
C VAL A 34 5.40 7.47 3.66
N ILE A 35 5.83 6.20 3.62
CA ILE A 35 5.79 5.30 4.79
C ILE A 35 6.54 5.90 5.98
N LYS A 36 7.77 6.40 5.77
CA LYS A 36 8.57 7.03 6.82
C LYS A 36 7.87 8.26 7.40
N THR A 37 7.26 9.09 6.57
CA THR A 37 6.50 10.26 7.04
C THR A 37 5.30 9.84 7.87
N LEU A 38 4.52 8.84 7.44
CA LEU A 38 3.38 8.34 8.19
C LEU A 38 3.80 7.85 9.57
N LEU A 39 4.79 6.96 9.62
CA LEU A 39 5.25 6.35 10.87
C LEU A 39 5.94 7.36 11.79
N GLY A 40 6.64 8.35 11.23
CA GLY A 40 7.24 9.43 12.00
C GLY A 40 6.23 10.38 12.65
N ASN A 41 4.99 10.44 12.14
CA ASN A 41 3.90 11.24 12.70
C ASN A 41 2.88 10.41 13.47
N TYR A 42 2.98 9.08 13.43
CA TYR A 42 2.06 8.20 14.11
C TYR A 42 2.51 7.96 15.56
N HIS A 43 1.61 8.20 16.50
CA HIS A 43 1.85 8.01 17.93
C HIS A 43 1.03 6.80 18.40
N PRO A 44 1.64 5.62 18.54
CA PRO A 44 0.91 4.42 18.95
C PRO A 44 0.40 4.56 20.39
N GLY A 45 -0.88 4.21 20.59
CA GLY A 45 -1.44 4.04 21.92
C GLY A 45 -0.87 2.80 22.63
N PRO A 46 -1.16 2.63 23.93
CA PRO A 46 -0.72 1.45 24.68
C PRO A 46 -1.19 0.16 24.00
N ASN A 47 -0.36 -0.88 24.04
CA ASN A 47 -0.63 -2.20 23.44
C ASN A 47 -0.89 -2.21 21.92
N THR A 48 -0.56 -1.11 21.22
CA THR A 48 -0.59 -1.08 19.75
C THR A 48 0.67 -1.74 19.18
N THR A 49 0.51 -2.66 18.23
CA THR A 49 1.63 -3.28 17.50
C THR A 49 1.66 -2.81 16.05
N ILE A 50 2.81 -2.33 15.59
CA ILE A 50 3.04 -1.95 14.20
C ILE A 50 3.92 -3.02 13.53
N ARG A 51 3.52 -3.48 12.34
CA ARG A 51 4.32 -4.40 11.50
C ARG A 51 4.51 -3.81 10.12
N GLU A 52 5.76 -3.68 9.69
CA GLU A 52 6.11 -3.09 8.40
C GLU A 52 6.64 -4.12 7.40
N ASN A 53 6.20 -4.04 6.14
CA ASN A 53 6.69 -4.83 5.01
C ASN A 53 6.78 -6.35 5.31
N LYS A 54 5.81 -6.87 6.08
CA LYS A 54 5.74 -8.29 6.45
C LYS A 54 4.67 -9.00 5.65
N LYS A 55 4.86 -10.31 5.47
CA LYS A 55 3.75 -11.18 5.06
C LYS A 55 2.68 -11.15 6.15
N TYR A 56 1.42 -11.21 5.73
CA TYR A 56 0.29 -11.23 6.67
C TYR A 56 0.32 -12.45 7.59
N ILE A 57 0.49 -13.62 6.97
CA ILE A 57 0.77 -14.92 7.59
C ILE A 57 1.85 -15.62 6.76
N LYS A 58 2.51 -16.64 7.32
CA LYS A 58 3.65 -17.33 6.69
C LYS A 58 3.35 -17.81 5.26
N ASP A 59 2.15 -18.35 5.05
CA ASP A 59 1.72 -18.95 3.79
C ASP A 59 0.96 -17.98 2.86
N CYS A 60 0.79 -16.71 3.28
CA CYS A 60 0.22 -15.69 2.43
C CYS A 60 1.32 -15.00 1.62
N PRO A 61 1.23 -14.96 0.27
CA PRO A 61 2.20 -14.25 -0.56
C PRO A 61 2.05 -12.73 -0.47
N LEU A 62 0.93 -12.23 0.05
CA LEU A 62 0.66 -10.80 0.14
C LEU A 62 1.48 -10.16 1.27
N ARG A 63 2.23 -9.13 0.87
CA ARG A 63 2.94 -8.21 1.76
C ARG A 63 2.20 -6.89 1.76
N HIS A 64 1.93 -6.38 2.96
CA HIS A 64 1.38 -5.05 3.20
C HIS A 64 2.53 -4.14 3.65
N ASP A 65 2.34 -2.83 3.49
CA ASP A 65 3.34 -1.86 3.92
C ASP A 65 3.31 -1.68 5.42
N ILE A 66 2.13 -1.48 6.00
CA ILE A 66 1.94 -1.28 7.44
C ILE A 66 0.70 -2.04 7.92
N LEU A 67 0.84 -2.81 8.99
CA LEU A 67 -0.27 -3.40 9.74
C LEU A 67 -0.22 -2.87 11.16
N ILE A 68 -1.28 -2.19 11.56
CA ILE A 68 -1.50 -1.69 12.91
C ILE A 68 -2.50 -2.61 13.57
N ARG A 69 -2.06 -3.29 14.64
CA ARG A 69 -2.94 -4.04 15.51
C ARG A 69 -3.19 -3.23 16.75
N THR A 70 -4.45 -2.95 17.02
CA THR A 70 -4.86 -2.23 18.22
C THR A 70 -4.94 -3.21 19.40
N ASN A 71 -5.09 -2.69 20.61
CA ASN A 71 -5.29 -3.49 21.81
C ASN A 71 -6.60 -4.31 21.75
N GLU A 72 -6.82 -5.16 22.76
CA GLU A 72 -8.02 -6.01 22.85
C GLU A 72 -9.32 -5.18 22.86
N ASP A 73 -9.28 -3.96 23.39
CA ASP A 73 -10.44 -3.04 23.43
C ASP A 73 -10.65 -2.25 22.12
N GLY A 74 -9.74 -2.34 21.15
CA GLY A 74 -9.92 -1.65 19.88
C GLY A 74 -10.97 -2.35 19.01
N ASP A 75 -11.81 -1.60 18.32
CA ASP A 75 -12.89 -2.17 17.49
C ASP A 75 -12.39 -2.76 16.18
N GLU A 76 -11.25 -2.30 15.66
CA GLU A 76 -10.69 -2.75 14.38
C GLU A 76 -9.15 -2.65 14.34
N ASP A 77 -8.54 -3.48 13.49
CA ASP A 77 -7.14 -3.37 13.09
C ASP A 77 -7.02 -2.72 11.71
N PHE A 78 -5.87 -2.14 11.38
CA PHE A 78 -5.68 -1.39 10.14
C PHE A 78 -4.57 -1.98 9.28
N LEU A 79 -4.87 -2.25 8.01
CA LEU A 79 -3.88 -2.57 6.99
C LEU A 79 -3.74 -1.37 6.06
N ILE A 80 -2.59 -0.72 6.09
CA ILE A 80 -2.27 0.42 5.24
C ILE A 80 -1.29 -0.05 4.16
N ASP A 81 -1.62 0.27 2.92
CA ASP A 81 -0.77 0.02 1.76
C ASP A 81 -0.64 1.32 0.96
N VAL A 82 0.60 1.74 0.74
CA VAL A 82 0.94 3.01 0.14
C VAL A 82 1.06 2.83 -1.37
N ILE A 83 0.43 3.73 -2.11
CA ILE A 83 0.53 3.79 -3.56
C ILE A 83 1.00 5.18 -3.96
N VAL A 84 2.05 5.24 -4.77
CA VAL A 84 2.43 6.47 -5.47
C VAL A 84 2.01 6.30 -6.92
N SER A 85 1.09 7.15 -7.40
CA SER A 85 0.51 7.05 -8.74
C SER A 85 0.49 8.42 -9.42
N TYR A 86 0.56 8.44 -10.75
CA TYR A 86 0.39 9.61 -11.58
C TYR A 86 -0.85 10.44 -11.18
N ASP A 87 -0.65 11.75 -11.06
CA ASP A 87 -1.61 12.76 -10.59
C ASP A 87 -2.75 13.00 -11.59
N HIS A 88 -3.53 11.97 -11.84
CA HIS A 88 -4.74 12.04 -12.64
C HIS A 88 -5.81 11.20 -11.95
N GLU A 89 -7.00 11.76 -11.79
CA GLU A 89 -8.09 11.20 -10.98
C GLU A 89 -8.34 9.71 -11.26
N GLU A 90 -8.48 9.36 -12.54
CA GLU A 90 -8.68 7.96 -12.96
C GLU A 90 -7.57 7.02 -12.47
N ASN A 91 -6.30 7.44 -12.55
CA ASN A 91 -5.16 6.64 -12.10
C ASN A 91 -5.13 6.49 -10.57
N LEU A 92 -5.60 7.50 -9.83
CA LEU A 92 -5.67 7.45 -8.37
C LEU A 92 -6.80 6.49 -7.93
N ILE A 93 -7.98 6.62 -8.55
CA ILE A 93 -9.15 5.78 -8.27
C ILE A 93 -8.88 4.32 -8.63
N GLU A 94 -8.30 4.06 -9.81
CA GLU A 94 -7.96 2.70 -10.24
C GLU A 94 -6.95 2.05 -9.31
N ALA A 95 -5.93 2.79 -8.88
CA ALA A 95 -4.92 2.26 -7.99
C ALA A 95 -5.48 1.95 -6.59
N MET A 96 -6.37 2.80 -6.08
CA MET A 96 -7.11 2.53 -4.83
C MET A 96 -7.95 1.26 -4.94
N LYS A 97 -8.79 1.15 -5.98
CA LYS A 97 -9.67 -0.01 -6.21
C LYS A 97 -8.85 -1.31 -6.33
N SER A 98 -7.75 -1.26 -7.08
CA SER A 98 -6.86 -2.40 -7.28
C SER A 98 -6.31 -2.93 -5.95
N LYS A 99 -5.88 -2.05 -5.04
CA LYS A 99 -5.34 -2.46 -3.73
C LYS A 99 -6.42 -2.97 -2.79
N ILE A 100 -7.62 -2.38 -2.78
CA ILE A 100 -8.76 -2.92 -2.01
C ILE A 100 -9.06 -4.35 -2.46
N MET A 101 -9.25 -4.56 -3.77
CA MET A 101 -9.53 -5.90 -4.31
C MET A 101 -8.44 -6.91 -3.97
N LYS A 102 -7.16 -6.49 -4.03
CA LYS A 102 -6.01 -7.34 -3.69
C LYS A 102 -6.03 -7.80 -2.23
N PHE A 103 -6.38 -6.93 -1.30
CA PHE A 103 -6.28 -7.20 0.13
C PHE A 103 -7.60 -7.63 0.79
N ASN A 104 -8.75 -7.48 0.12
CA ASN A 104 -10.05 -7.92 0.64
C ASN A 104 -10.05 -9.34 1.23
N PRO A 105 -9.40 -10.36 0.61
CA PRO A 105 -9.32 -11.69 1.20
C PRO A 105 -8.64 -11.73 2.58
N LEU A 106 -7.75 -10.78 2.88
CA LEU A 106 -7.11 -10.69 4.19
C LEU A 106 -8.06 -10.22 5.29
N ALA A 107 -9.10 -9.47 4.95
CA ALA A 107 -10.08 -9.02 5.95
C ALA A 107 -10.89 -10.21 6.51
N THR A 108 -11.33 -11.12 5.63
CA THR A 108 -11.98 -12.36 6.03
C THR A 108 -11.05 -13.23 6.87
N LEU A 109 -9.82 -13.45 6.40
CA LEU A 109 -8.82 -14.23 7.12
C LEU A 109 -8.48 -13.62 8.50
N HIS A 110 -8.45 -12.29 8.61
CA HIS A 110 -8.21 -11.61 9.88
C HIS A 110 -9.34 -11.84 10.87
N MET A 111 -10.58 -11.69 10.40
CA MET A 111 -11.78 -11.92 11.20
C MET A 111 -11.81 -13.36 11.73
N GLU A 112 -11.58 -14.34 10.88
CA GLU A 112 -11.54 -15.76 11.27
C GLU A 112 -10.47 -16.06 12.32
N LYS A 113 -9.31 -15.40 12.22
CA LYS A 113 -8.15 -15.69 13.08
C LYS A 113 -8.15 -14.94 14.41
N TYR A 114 -8.64 -13.71 14.41
CA TYR A 114 -8.52 -12.79 15.55
C TYR A 114 -9.88 -12.33 16.10
N GLY A 115 -10.99 -12.69 15.45
CA GLY A 115 -12.33 -12.26 15.85
C GLY A 115 -12.55 -10.75 15.72
N LYS A 116 -11.73 -10.07 14.91
CA LYS A 116 -11.68 -8.62 14.80
C LYS A 116 -11.71 -8.16 13.34
N PRO A 117 -12.43 -7.09 13.00
CA PRO A 117 -12.38 -6.49 11.67
C PRO A 117 -10.98 -6.01 11.29
N LEU A 118 -10.63 -6.17 10.01
CA LEU A 118 -9.47 -5.54 9.40
C LEU A 118 -9.92 -4.48 8.42
N ARG A 119 -9.58 -3.22 8.69
CA ARG A 119 -9.84 -2.11 7.77
C ARG A 119 -8.67 -1.94 6.82
N ILE A 120 -8.95 -2.08 5.53
CA ILE A 120 -7.98 -1.87 4.46
C ILE A 120 -8.01 -0.40 4.08
N LEU A 121 -6.87 0.27 4.22
CA LEU A 121 -6.68 1.69 3.95
C LEU A 121 -5.59 1.87 2.89
N PRO A 122 -5.94 1.85 1.59
CA PRO A 122 -5.00 2.25 0.55
C PRO A 122 -4.74 3.75 0.68
N LEU A 123 -3.49 4.12 0.90
CA LEU A 123 -3.08 5.52 0.86
C LEU A 123 -2.51 5.82 -0.51
N VAL A 124 -3.34 6.44 -1.35
CA VAL A 124 -2.90 6.89 -2.68
C VAL A 124 -2.35 8.30 -2.58
N VAL A 125 -1.10 8.46 -2.99
CA VAL A 125 -0.40 9.74 -3.07
C VAL A 125 -0.08 10.00 -4.54
N GLY A 126 -0.35 11.23 -4.96
CA GLY A 126 0.04 11.73 -6.26
C GLY A 126 1.55 11.69 -6.46
N PHE A 127 2.02 11.53 -7.69
CA PHE A 127 3.44 11.52 -7.97
C PHE A 127 4.06 12.91 -7.72
N LEU A 128 3.30 13.99 -7.81
CA LEU A 128 3.78 15.35 -7.55
C LEU A 128 3.77 15.73 -6.06
N GLY A 129 3.13 14.92 -5.21
CA GLY A 129 3.05 15.14 -3.77
C GLY A 129 1.74 15.80 -3.37
#